data_AF-A0A357ZIF2-F1
#
_entry.id   AF-A0A357ZIF2-F1
#
_cell.length_a   1.000
_cell.length_b   1.000
_cell.length_c   1.000
_cell.angle_alpha   90.00
_cell.angle_beta   90.00
_cell.angle_gamma   90.00
#
_symmetry.space_group_name_H-M   'P 1'
#
loop_
_entity.id
_entity.type
_entity.pdbx_description
1 polymer ?
#
loop_
_entity_poly.entity_id
_entity_poly.type
_entity_poly.pdbx_seq_one_letter_code
_entity_poly.pdbx_strand_id
1 'polypeptide(L)'
;MLFEEIMKYDGGNQEIYDEIKGKLQEHLIRPFIGAGLSANFGYPTWWELLWSFYNKEIKSINENKFNDKYRNPEKLASEISEKMKSKGLDLKQELKKEFKKNDREFDKNHGHFESRSIYESVTYIPLIFPKRTILTTNYDSVLERLYQTKEKPLCRSVVCSKDYEGYSSEEDDDDPLIYHLHGGMGKSHMIIITEEDYKIAYQEETSNIINDLCKIFQNNSALFLGCSLENDRYLTTLAGTQKPHFSIVPAEKKAEIPNRRKNLEEKKNIKAIFYPPSKDENAGKHYGLSVVLGRLYYDSPLYCAHGNRKATVDPCNVENTFNLLKHTMDIFYGIPSRRKCFEKGAEMLCPESCQNIEGAIKFLEYLYEIDKDESTRKRLSKFRLRALG
;
A
#
# COMPACT_ATOMS: atom_id res chain seq x y z
N MET A 1 1.00 13.51 -11.31
CA MET A 1 2.41 13.04 -11.31
C MET A 1 2.48 11.82 -12.19
N LEU A 2 3.41 11.79 -13.13
CA LEU A 2 3.58 10.72 -14.11
C LEU A 2 4.67 9.74 -13.68
N PHE A 3 4.61 8.51 -14.20
CA PHE A 3 5.60 7.48 -13.91
C PHE A 3 7.01 7.90 -14.34
N GLU A 4 7.15 8.50 -15.52
CA GLU A 4 8.44 8.98 -16.05
C GLU A 4 9.02 10.13 -15.22
N GLU A 5 8.16 10.95 -14.61
CA GLU A 5 8.60 12.00 -13.69
C GLU A 5 9.19 11.39 -12.41
N ILE A 6 8.59 10.31 -11.91
CA ILE A 6 9.13 9.55 -10.76
C ILE A 6 10.44 8.89 -11.15
N MET A 7 10.52 8.19 -12.30
CA MET A 7 11.76 7.53 -12.72
C MET A 7 12.92 8.52 -12.92
N LYS A 8 12.64 9.75 -13.36
CA LYS A 8 13.63 10.84 -13.49
C LYS A 8 13.87 11.63 -12.20
N TYR A 9 13.11 11.35 -11.14
CA TYR A 9 13.22 12.09 -9.89
C TYR A 9 14.57 11.83 -9.21
N ASP A 10 15.02 10.59 -9.22
CA ASP A 10 16.33 10.13 -8.76
C ASP A 10 16.96 9.17 -9.78
N GLY A 11 18.28 9.26 -9.98
CA GLY A 11 18.98 8.51 -11.02
C GLY A 11 18.94 6.99 -10.86
N GLY A 12 18.73 6.48 -9.64
CA GLY A 12 18.63 5.04 -9.38
C GLY A 12 17.23 4.46 -9.51
N ASN A 13 16.19 5.30 -9.70
CA ASN A 13 14.80 4.82 -9.67
C ASN A 13 14.48 3.80 -10.76
N GLN A 14 14.95 4.03 -12.00
CA GLN A 14 14.65 3.14 -13.13
C GLN A 14 15.27 1.75 -12.93
N GLU A 15 16.55 1.69 -12.55
CA GLU A 15 17.25 0.43 -12.28
C GLU A 15 16.56 -0.37 -11.17
N ILE A 16 16.19 0.30 -10.07
CA ILE A 16 15.50 -0.33 -8.94
C ILE A 16 14.10 -0.81 -9.35
N TYR A 17 13.39 -0.05 -10.17
CA TYR A 17 12.10 -0.47 -10.72
C TYR A 17 12.23 -1.75 -11.55
N ASP A 18 13.22 -1.82 -12.42
CA ASP A 18 13.47 -2.99 -13.26
C ASP A 18 13.89 -4.22 -12.43
N GLU A 19 14.68 -4.03 -11.35
CA GLU A 19 15.01 -5.09 -10.38
C GLU A 19 13.76 -5.61 -9.65
N ILE A 20 12.89 -4.71 -9.16
CA ILE A 20 11.63 -5.08 -8.51
C ILE A 20 10.77 -5.87 -9.48
N LYS A 21 10.62 -5.39 -10.71
CA LYS A 21 9.83 -6.04 -11.76
C LYS A 21 10.34 -7.44 -12.08
N GLY A 22 11.65 -7.63 -12.26
CA GLY A 22 12.24 -8.95 -12.51
C GLY A 22 11.97 -9.92 -11.36
N LYS A 23 12.22 -9.49 -10.11
CA LYS A 23 11.98 -10.33 -8.93
C LYS A 23 10.50 -10.64 -8.67
N LEU A 24 9.58 -9.76 -9.06
CA LEU A 24 8.14 -10.05 -9.02
C LEU A 24 7.75 -11.17 -9.99
N GLN A 25 8.32 -11.15 -11.20
CA GLN A 25 8.10 -12.19 -12.21
C GLN A 25 8.64 -13.55 -11.75
N GLU A 26 9.76 -13.56 -11.04
CA GLU A 26 10.37 -14.76 -10.43
C GLU A 26 9.74 -15.17 -9.09
N HIS A 27 8.73 -14.43 -8.61
CA HIS A 27 8.05 -14.68 -7.33
C HIS A 27 8.93 -14.60 -6.08
N LEU A 28 10.04 -13.85 -6.18
CA LEU A 28 11.06 -13.68 -5.14
C LEU A 28 10.82 -12.46 -4.24
N ILE A 29 9.65 -11.82 -4.32
CA ILE A 29 9.27 -10.69 -3.47
C ILE A 29 8.14 -11.08 -2.52
N ARG A 30 8.26 -10.64 -1.26
CA ARG A 30 7.18 -10.61 -0.27
C ARG A 30 6.83 -9.15 0.05
N PRO A 31 5.57 -8.72 -0.10
CA PRO A 31 5.18 -7.37 0.28
C PRO A 31 5.18 -7.24 1.80
N PHE A 32 5.68 -6.10 2.27
CA PHE A 32 5.66 -5.70 3.67
C PHE A 32 4.90 -4.38 3.78
N ILE A 33 3.75 -4.40 4.43
CA ILE A 33 2.78 -3.30 4.45
C ILE A 33 2.80 -2.62 5.81
N GLY A 34 3.07 -1.31 5.81
CA GLY A 34 3.01 -0.46 6.99
C GLY A 34 1.76 0.43 7.01
N ALA A 35 1.59 1.17 8.11
CA ALA A 35 0.37 1.92 8.39
C ALA A 35 0.09 3.04 7.36
N GLY A 36 1.10 3.48 6.61
CA GLY A 36 0.93 4.49 5.55
C GLY A 36 -0.05 4.05 4.45
N LEU A 37 -0.20 2.74 4.20
CA LEU A 37 -1.19 2.24 3.23
C LEU A 37 -2.61 2.17 3.80
N SER A 38 -2.76 2.20 5.14
CA SER A 38 -4.07 2.23 5.81
C SER A 38 -4.57 3.65 6.08
N ALA A 39 -3.71 4.68 5.95
CA ALA A 39 -4.01 6.06 6.32
C ALA A 39 -5.21 6.66 5.56
N ASN A 40 -5.32 6.40 4.26
CA ASN A 40 -6.44 6.88 3.44
C ASN A 40 -7.80 6.29 3.85
N PHE A 41 -7.79 5.21 4.65
CA PHE A 41 -9.00 4.55 5.17
C PHE A 41 -9.40 5.02 6.56
N GLY A 42 -8.78 6.10 7.04
CA GLY A 42 -9.04 6.66 8.36
C GLY A 42 -8.36 5.90 9.49
N TYR A 43 -7.42 5.00 9.21
CA TYR A 43 -6.60 4.38 10.25
C TYR A 43 -5.38 5.26 10.56
N PRO A 44 -5.05 5.46 11.84
CA PRO A 44 -3.92 6.30 12.22
C PRO A 44 -2.59 5.59 11.95
N THR A 45 -1.56 6.35 11.63
CA THR A 45 -0.17 5.89 11.78
C THR A 45 0.15 5.65 13.26
N TRP A 46 1.24 4.93 13.54
CA TRP A 46 1.65 4.65 14.92
C TRP A 46 1.88 5.93 15.74
N TRP A 47 2.46 6.96 15.11
CA TRP A 47 2.67 8.26 15.73
C TRP A 47 1.35 8.96 16.08
N GLU A 48 0.43 9.05 15.11
CA GLU A 48 -0.88 9.66 15.31
C GLU A 48 -1.71 8.93 16.38
N LEU A 49 -1.60 7.60 16.41
CA LEU A 49 -2.27 6.75 17.38
C LEU A 49 -1.80 7.06 18.82
N LEU A 50 -0.48 7.03 19.05
CA LEU A 50 0.09 7.33 20.37
C LEU A 50 -0.18 8.78 20.78
N TRP A 51 -0.08 9.71 19.83
CA TRP A 51 -0.43 11.12 20.06
C TRP A 51 -1.88 11.29 20.51
N SER A 52 -2.82 10.56 19.89
CA SER A 52 -4.23 10.62 20.26
C SER A 52 -4.47 10.15 21.70
N PHE A 53 -3.83 9.06 22.13
CA PHE A 53 -3.95 8.56 23.51
C PHE A 53 -3.25 9.49 24.49
N TYR A 54 -2.07 9.98 24.13
CA TYR A 54 -1.35 10.95 24.95
C TYR A 54 -2.21 12.20 25.23
N ASN A 55 -2.85 12.75 24.20
CA ASN A 55 -3.72 13.91 24.35
C ASN A 55 -5.00 13.63 25.14
N LYS A 56 -5.56 12.42 25.01
CA LYS A 56 -6.75 12.01 25.80
C LYS A 56 -6.37 11.83 27.27
N GLU A 57 -5.21 11.24 27.56
CA GLU A 57 -4.90 10.69 28.88
C GLU A 57 -3.89 11.49 29.72
N ILE A 58 -2.96 12.20 29.09
CA ILE A 58 -1.81 12.83 29.77
C ILE A 58 -1.90 14.37 29.80
N LYS A 59 -2.72 15.00 28.93
CA LYS A 59 -3.04 16.46 28.86
C LYS A 59 -2.10 17.35 29.67
N SER A 60 -0.86 17.55 29.20
CA SER A 60 0.06 18.47 29.89
C SER A 60 1.23 19.01 29.05
N ILE A 61 1.41 18.57 27.81
CA ILE A 61 2.59 18.95 27.00
C ILE A 61 2.14 19.40 25.60
N ASN A 62 2.76 20.47 25.08
CA ASN A 62 2.53 20.93 23.70
C ASN A 62 3.22 20.00 22.69
N GLU A 63 2.78 20.01 21.44
CA GLU A 63 3.32 19.17 20.35
C GLU A 63 4.84 19.24 20.20
N ASN A 64 5.43 20.43 20.27
CA ASN A 64 6.88 20.62 20.10
C ASN A 64 7.68 19.94 21.21
N LYS A 65 7.23 20.05 22.46
CA LYS A 65 7.84 19.37 23.60
C LYS A 65 7.61 17.86 23.56
N PHE A 66 6.52 17.40 22.95
CA PHE A 66 6.25 15.97 22.75
C PHE A 66 7.22 15.36 21.75
N ASN A 67 7.44 16.00 20.59
CA ASN A 67 8.41 15.55 19.57
C ASN A 67 9.84 15.47 20.13
N ASP A 68 10.26 16.46 20.92
CA ASP A 68 11.60 16.47 21.51
C ASP A 68 11.75 15.48 22.67
N LYS A 69 10.72 15.32 23.51
CA LYS A 69 10.75 14.41 24.67
C LYS A 69 10.60 12.93 24.29
N TYR A 70 9.90 12.62 23.20
CA TYR A 70 9.49 11.25 22.86
C TYR A 70 9.99 10.77 21.50
N ARG A 71 11.32 10.80 21.31
CA ARG A 71 11.97 10.21 20.12
C ARG A 71 11.86 8.68 20.01
N ASN A 72 11.40 8.00 21.07
CA ASN A 72 11.18 6.56 21.09
C ASN A 72 9.69 6.28 21.35
N PRO A 73 8.91 5.87 20.34
CA PRO A 73 7.48 5.68 20.51
C PRO A 73 7.12 4.42 21.33
N GLU A 74 8.02 3.42 21.45
CA GLU A 74 7.81 2.27 22.35
C GLU A 74 7.79 2.70 23.82
N LYS A 75 8.73 3.58 24.21
CA LYS A 75 8.80 4.15 25.57
C LYS A 75 7.58 5.01 25.89
N LEU A 76 7.20 5.83 24.93
CA LEU A 76 5.99 6.64 25.02
C LEU A 76 4.74 5.77 25.21
N ALA A 77 4.63 4.65 24.47
CA ALA A 77 3.54 3.71 24.65
C ALA A 77 3.52 3.09 26.06
N SER A 78 4.68 2.78 26.64
CA SER A 78 4.80 2.33 28.04
C SER A 78 4.29 3.40 29.02
N GLU A 79 4.71 4.66 28.86
CA GLU A 79 4.24 5.77 29.72
C GLU A 79 2.72 5.99 29.63
N ILE A 80 2.17 5.94 28.41
CA ILE A 80 0.72 5.99 28.17
C ILE A 80 0.04 4.83 28.89
N SER A 81 0.56 3.61 28.73
CA SER A 81 0.02 2.40 29.37
C SER A 81 -0.01 2.51 30.89
N GLU A 82 1.08 2.97 31.52
CA GLU A 82 1.15 3.17 32.97
C GLU A 82 0.16 4.23 33.45
N LYS A 83 0.05 5.36 32.74
CA LYS A 83 -0.92 6.41 33.07
C LYS A 83 -2.35 5.90 32.97
N MET A 84 -2.67 5.15 31.92
CA MET A 84 -4.00 4.56 31.72
C MET A 84 -4.33 3.55 32.82
N LYS A 85 -3.38 2.69 33.19
CA LYS A 85 -3.53 1.73 34.30
C LYS A 85 -3.87 2.42 35.62
N SER A 86 -3.25 3.57 35.92
CA SER A 86 -3.58 4.35 37.14
C SER A 86 -5.04 4.84 37.19
N LYS A 87 -5.74 4.87 36.05
CA LYS A 87 -7.14 5.24 35.91
C LYS A 87 -8.07 4.03 35.74
N GLY A 88 -7.55 2.81 35.87
CA GLY A 88 -8.28 1.57 35.65
C GLY A 88 -8.54 1.25 34.17
N LEU A 89 -7.76 1.83 33.24
CA LEU A 89 -7.84 1.57 31.81
C LEU A 89 -6.69 0.67 31.34
N ASP A 90 -6.93 -0.12 30.29
CA ASP A 90 -5.92 -0.93 29.63
C ASP A 90 -5.68 -0.44 28.19
N LEU A 91 -4.42 -0.15 27.86
CA LEU A 91 -4.05 0.39 26.55
C LEU A 91 -4.48 -0.54 25.41
N LYS A 92 -4.30 -1.86 25.54
CA LYS A 92 -4.63 -2.82 24.47
C LYS A 92 -6.14 -2.94 24.28
N GLN A 93 -6.94 -2.80 25.33
CA GLN A 93 -8.40 -2.73 25.23
C GLN A 93 -8.88 -1.42 24.59
N GLU A 94 -8.29 -0.28 24.94
CA GLU A 94 -8.63 1.01 24.35
C GLU A 94 -8.24 1.08 22.86
N LEU A 95 -7.09 0.50 22.49
CA LEU A 95 -6.71 0.28 21.09
C LEU A 95 -7.80 -0.48 20.34
N LYS A 96 -8.25 -1.61 20.88
CA LYS A 96 -9.32 -2.41 20.27
C LYS A 96 -10.62 -1.63 20.11
N LYS A 97 -10.95 -0.75 21.06
CA LYS A 97 -12.14 0.12 20.96
C LYS A 97 -11.97 1.16 19.85
N GLU A 98 -10.79 1.78 19.74
CA GLU A 98 -10.53 2.77 18.69
C GLU A 98 -10.59 2.13 17.31
N PHE A 99 -9.84 1.05 17.07
CA PHE A 99 -9.83 0.36 15.78
C PHE A 99 -11.21 -0.18 15.39
N LYS A 100 -12.06 -0.60 16.34
CA LYS A 100 -13.46 -0.96 16.07
C LYS A 100 -14.31 0.23 15.59
N LYS A 101 -14.01 1.46 16.03
CA LYS A 101 -14.67 2.65 15.49
C LYS A 101 -14.18 2.92 14.08
N ASN A 102 -12.87 2.84 13.83
CA ASN A 102 -12.30 2.96 12.49
C ASN A 102 -12.88 1.88 11.56
N ASP A 103 -13.05 0.65 12.01
CA ASP A 103 -13.70 -0.43 11.24
C ASP A 103 -15.15 -0.08 10.87
N ARG A 104 -15.92 0.51 11.78
CA ARG A 104 -17.31 0.94 11.50
C ARG A 104 -17.35 2.12 10.54
N GLU A 105 -16.43 3.07 10.69
CA GLU A 105 -16.31 4.22 9.82
C GLU A 105 -15.87 3.78 8.43
N PHE A 106 -14.95 2.84 8.37
CA PHE A 106 -14.60 2.10 7.18
C PHE A 106 -15.84 1.47 6.56
N ASP A 107 -16.57 0.60 7.25
CA ASP A 107 -17.72 -0.08 6.65
C ASP A 107 -18.81 0.90 6.17
N LYS A 108 -18.99 2.03 6.86
CA LYS A 108 -19.92 3.11 6.45
C LYS A 108 -19.48 3.86 5.21
N ASN A 109 -18.23 4.32 5.18
CA ASN A 109 -17.70 5.19 4.13
C ASN A 109 -17.12 4.38 2.95
N HIS A 110 -16.85 3.10 3.17
CA HIS A 110 -15.97 2.27 2.36
C HIS A 110 -16.51 0.82 2.22
N GLY A 111 -17.74 0.50 2.62
CA GLY A 111 -18.30 -0.86 2.64
C GLY A 111 -18.32 -1.65 1.31
N HIS A 112 -18.10 -1.00 0.17
CA HIS A 112 -17.99 -1.65 -1.14
C HIS A 112 -16.67 -1.24 -1.84
N PHE A 113 -15.64 -2.10 -1.78
CA PHE A 113 -14.41 -1.91 -2.57
C PHE A 113 -14.67 -1.97 -4.09
N GLU A 114 -15.74 -2.65 -4.51
CA GLU A 114 -16.17 -2.77 -5.92
C GLU A 114 -16.47 -1.41 -6.56
N SER A 115 -16.78 -0.36 -5.79
CA SER A 115 -17.07 0.99 -6.28
C SER A 115 -15.90 1.98 -6.16
N ARG A 116 -14.70 1.51 -5.84
CA ARG A 116 -13.58 2.42 -5.57
C ARG A 116 -12.63 2.62 -6.73
N SER A 117 -12.16 3.85 -6.74
CA SER A 117 -11.13 4.35 -7.61
C SER A 117 -9.81 3.60 -7.30
N ILE A 118 -9.22 2.99 -8.32
CA ILE A 118 -7.88 2.37 -8.34
C ILE A 118 -6.73 3.35 -7.99
N TYR A 119 -7.01 4.52 -7.43
CA TYR A 119 -6.01 5.52 -7.07
C TYR A 119 -5.44 5.28 -5.66
N GLU A 120 -6.04 4.40 -4.86
CA GLU A 120 -5.53 4.03 -3.54
C GLU A 120 -4.41 2.99 -3.67
N SER A 121 -3.23 3.28 -3.15
CA SER A 121 -2.04 2.44 -3.31
C SER A 121 -2.26 1.00 -2.81
N VAL A 122 -3.05 0.82 -1.75
CA VAL A 122 -3.30 -0.49 -1.16
C VAL A 122 -4.11 -1.41 -2.09
N THR A 123 -4.93 -0.88 -3.00
CA THR A 123 -5.81 -1.71 -3.85
C THR A 123 -5.02 -2.49 -4.89
N TYR A 124 -3.78 -2.09 -5.18
CA TYR A 124 -2.86 -2.84 -6.05
C TYR A 124 -2.26 -4.08 -5.37
N ILE A 125 -2.29 -4.17 -4.04
CA ILE A 125 -1.65 -5.26 -3.31
C ILE A 125 -2.23 -6.63 -3.71
N PRO A 126 -3.55 -6.88 -3.68
CA PRO A 126 -4.11 -8.16 -4.14
C PRO A 126 -3.91 -8.40 -5.64
N LEU A 127 -3.77 -7.36 -6.45
CA LEU A 127 -3.54 -7.47 -7.89
C LEU A 127 -2.12 -7.91 -8.24
N ILE A 128 -1.13 -7.42 -7.48
CA ILE A 128 0.29 -7.75 -7.68
C ILE A 128 0.67 -9.04 -6.92
N PHE A 129 0.05 -9.29 -5.77
CA PHE A 129 0.40 -10.37 -4.84
C PHE A 129 -0.79 -11.31 -4.51
N PRO A 130 -1.52 -11.86 -5.51
CA PRO A 130 -2.79 -12.56 -5.27
C PRO A 130 -2.68 -13.83 -4.40
N LYS A 131 -1.51 -14.49 -4.39
CA LYS A 131 -1.27 -15.79 -3.73
C LYS A 131 0.07 -15.78 -2.96
N ARG A 132 0.35 -14.70 -2.24
CA ARG A 132 1.63 -14.53 -1.54
C ARG A 132 1.41 -14.24 -0.07
N THR A 133 2.41 -14.58 0.73
CA THR A 133 2.48 -14.15 2.13
C THR A 133 2.73 -12.64 2.16
N ILE A 134 1.82 -11.92 2.79
CA ILE A 134 1.86 -10.49 3.04
C ILE A 134 2.33 -10.29 4.47
N LEU A 135 3.40 -9.53 4.66
CA LEU A 135 3.87 -9.16 6.00
C LEU A 135 3.29 -7.81 6.39
N THR A 136 2.92 -7.64 7.64
CA THR A 136 2.49 -6.32 8.14
C THR A 136 2.77 -6.16 9.63
N THR A 137 2.99 -4.91 10.04
CA THR A 137 2.98 -4.49 11.45
C THR A 137 1.68 -3.79 11.83
N ASN A 138 0.74 -3.69 10.90
CA ASN A 138 -0.54 -3.02 11.12
C ASN A 138 -1.46 -3.91 11.95
N TYR A 139 -2.32 -3.28 12.74
CA TYR A 139 -3.33 -3.98 13.53
C TYR A 139 -4.72 -3.96 12.88
N ASP A 140 -4.93 -3.07 11.92
CA ASP A 140 -6.19 -2.90 11.19
C ASP A 140 -6.53 -4.11 10.31
N SER A 141 -7.76 -4.10 9.78
CA SER A 141 -8.31 -5.17 8.94
C SER A 141 -8.35 -4.80 7.44
N VAL A 142 -7.61 -3.77 7.01
CA VAL A 142 -7.68 -3.27 5.62
C VAL A 142 -7.24 -4.35 4.64
N LEU A 143 -6.14 -5.05 4.93
CA LEU A 143 -5.63 -6.11 4.06
C LEU A 143 -6.59 -7.30 3.99
N GLU A 144 -7.12 -7.75 5.12
CA GLU A 144 -8.08 -8.86 5.17
C GLU A 144 -9.30 -8.54 4.30
N ARG A 145 -9.85 -7.33 4.43
CA ARG A 145 -11.01 -6.92 3.63
C ARG A 145 -10.70 -6.78 2.14
N LEU A 146 -9.46 -6.43 1.76
CA LEU A 146 -9.03 -6.35 0.35
C LEU A 146 -8.88 -7.73 -0.30
N TYR A 147 -8.41 -8.71 0.46
CA TYR A 147 -8.23 -10.08 -0.02
C TYR A 147 -9.52 -10.92 0.10
N GLN A 148 -10.47 -10.51 0.92
CA GLN A 148 -11.80 -11.10 0.97
C GLN A 148 -12.58 -10.78 -0.31
N THR A 149 -13.10 -11.82 -0.95
CA THR A 149 -14.03 -11.70 -2.07
C THR A 149 -15.32 -12.45 -1.75
N LYS A 150 -16.39 -12.21 -2.52
CA LYS A 150 -17.64 -12.98 -2.39
C LYS A 150 -17.42 -14.49 -2.55
N GLU A 151 -16.41 -14.87 -3.35
CA GLU A 151 -16.04 -16.26 -3.62
C GLU A 151 -15.06 -16.84 -2.58
N LYS A 152 -14.26 -15.99 -1.94
CA LYS A 152 -13.34 -16.35 -0.85
C LYS A 152 -13.57 -15.43 0.36
N PRO A 153 -14.60 -15.70 1.19
CA PRO A 153 -15.00 -14.83 2.29
C PRO A 153 -14.02 -14.85 3.49
N LEU A 154 -13.03 -15.75 3.47
CA LEU A 154 -12.02 -15.90 4.52
C LEU A 154 -10.63 -15.71 3.91
N CYS A 155 -9.94 -14.64 4.32
CA CYS A 155 -8.50 -14.48 4.11
C CYS A 155 -7.76 -15.10 5.30
N ARG A 156 -6.70 -15.87 5.05
CA ARG A 156 -5.89 -16.46 6.11
C ARG A 156 -5.06 -15.34 6.75
N SER A 157 -5.37 -14.99 7.99
CA SER A 157 -4.58 -14.04 8.78
C SER A 157 -3.96 -14.76 9.98
N VAL A 158 -2.65 -14.56 10.15
CA VAL A 158 -1.83 -15.14 11.20
C VAL A 158 -1.30 -14.03 12.09
N VAL A 159 -1.51 -14.21 13.39
CA VAL A 159 -1.20 -13.20 14.43
C VAL A 159 -0.06 -13.67 15.34
N CYS A 160 0.47 -14.88 15.14
CA CYS A 160 1.55 -15.47 15.91
C CYS A 160 2.30 -16.55 15.12
N SER A 161 3.60 -16.69 15.37
CA SER A 161 4.45 -17.72 14.75
C SER A 161 3.95 -19.17 14.95
N LYS A 162 3.31 -19.49 16.09
CA LYS A 162 2.70 -20.82 16.27
C LYS A 162 1.58 -21.10 15.27
N ASP A 163 0.85 -20.06 14.87
CA ASP A 163 -0.13 -20.17 13.80
C ASP A 163 0.64 -20.31 12.46
N TYR A 164 1.76 -19.58 12.25
CA TYR A 164 2.59 -19.63 11.03
C TYR A 164 3.20 -21.00 10.71
N GLU A 165 3.76 -21.71 11.69
CA GLU A 165 4.34 -23.06 11.49
C GLU A 165 3.28 -24.09 11.04
N GLY A 166 2.03 -23.91 11.41
CA GLY A 166 0.91 -24.74 10.94
C GLY A 166 0.51 -24.46 9.48
N TYR A 167 0.93 -23.32 8.91
CA TYR A 167 0.69 -22.94 7.52
C TYR A 167 1.92 -23.13 6.62
N SER A 168 3.06 -23.55 7.16
CA SER A 168 4.28 -23.77 6.38
C SER A 168 4.30 -25.11 5.63
N SER A 169 3.18 -25.84 5.55
CA SER A 169 3.04 -26.93 4.58
C SER A 169 2.82 -26.30 3.21
N GLU A 170 3.78 -26.52 2.32
CA GLU A 170 3.77 -26.17 0.90
C GLU A 170 2.64 -26.89 0.11
N GLU A 171 1.55 -27.31 0.76
CA GLU A 171 0.54 -28.24 0.23
C GLU A 171 -0.88 -27.63 0.10
N ASP A 172 -1.12 -26.38 0.51
CA ASP A 172 -2.40 -25.67 0.26
C ASP A 172 -2.19 -24.38 -0.57
N ASP A 173 -1.76 -24.56 -1.82
CA ASP A 173 -1.00 -23.60 -2.65
C ASP A 173 -1.78 -22.42 -3.29
N ASP A 174 -2.94 -22.00 -2.76
CA ASP A 174 -3.82 -21.07 -3.50
C ASP A 174 -4.38 -19.86 -2.74
N ASP A 175 -4.13 -19.73 -1.43
CA ASP A 175 -4.65 -18.64 -0.62
C ASP A 175 -3.56 -17.69 -0.10
N PRO A 176 -3.74 -16.36 -0.23
CA PRO A 176 -2.83 -15.39 0.37
C PRO A 176 -2.88 -15.48 1.90
N LEU A 177 -1.71 -15.36 2.52
CA LEU A 177 -1.53 -15.37 3.98
C LEU A 177 -1.11 -13.98 4.44
N ILE A 178 -1.83 -13.37 5.37
CA ILE A 178 -1.44 -12.11 5.99
C ILE A 178 -0.79 -12.42 7.35
N TYR A 179 0.48 -12.07 7.53
CA TYR A 179 1.21 -12.26 8.77
C TYR A 179 1.38 -10.93 9.50
N HIS A 180 0.65 -10.76 10.60
CA HIS A 180 0.72 -9.61 11.49
C HIS A 180 1.82 -9.80 12.54
N LEU A 181 2.98 -9.21 12.29
CA LEU A 181 4.16 -9.33 13.15
C LEU A 181 3.92 -8.74 14.54
N HIS A 182 3.17 -7.62 14.62
CA HIS A 182 2.88 -6.94 15.88
C HIS A 182 1.54 -7.33 16.50
N GLY A 183 0.98 -8.45 16.06
CA GLY A 183 -0.34 -8.89 16.45
C GLY A 183 -1.45 -8.14 15.72
N GLY A 184 -2.71 -8.43 16.07
CA GLY A 184 -3.88 -7.91 15.36
C GLY A 184 -5.10 -7.82 16.28
N MET A 185 -6.09 -7.02 15.87
CA MET A 185 -7.23 -6.66 16.74
C MET A 185 -8.13 -7.85 17.12
N GLY A 186 -8.09 -8.95 16.37
CA GLY A 186 -8.74 -10.22 16.72
C GLY A 186 -8.24 -10.78 18.06
N LYS A 187 -6.92 -10.74 18.29
CA LYS A 187 -6.26 -11.20 19.52
C LYS A 187 -5.52 -10.05 20.21
N SER A 188 -6.24 -9.02 20.63
CA SER A 188 -5.67 -7.76 21.15
C SER A 188 -4.67 -7.91 22.30
N HIS A 189 -4.75 -8.98 23.11
CA HIS A 189 -3.78 -9.25 24.17
C HIS A 189 -2.37 -9.58 23.63
N MET A 190 -2.27 -10.04 22.38
CA MET A 190 -1.03 -10.36 21.67
C MET A 190 -0.43 -9.16 20.92
N ILE A 191 -1.07 -7.99 20.95
CA ILE A 191 -0.54 -6.78 20.31
C ILE A 191 0.81 -6.41 20.93
N ILE A 192 1.78 -6.10 20.08
CA ILE A 192 3.08 -5.55 20.46
C ILE A 192 2.99 -4.04 20.31
N ILE A 193 3.09 -3.28 21.41
CA ILE A 193 3.03 -1.82 21.37
C ILE A 193 3.92 -1.12 22.41
N THR A 194 4.02 -1.66 23.63
CA THR A 194 4.86 -1.07 24.68
C THR A 194 6.31 -1.54 24.56
N GLU A 195 7.26 -0.79 25.13
CA GLU A 195 8.67 -1.18 25.17
C GLU A 195 8.88 -2.61 25.71
N GLU A 196 8.08 -3.00 26.70
CA GLU A 196 8.12 -4.35 27.29
C GLU A 196 7.61 -5.41 26.30
N ASP A 197 6.51 -5.13 25.59
CA ASP A 197 6.03 -6.04 24.54
C ASP A 197 7.11 -6.28 23.48
N TYR A 198 7.79 -5.21 23.05
CA TYR A 198 8.86 -5.31 22.06
C TYR A 198 10.09 -6.06 22.60
N LYS A 199 10.48 -5.85 23.87
CA LYS A 199 11.56 -6.60 24.51
C LYS A 199 11.30 -8.10 24.50
N ILE A 200 10.10 -8.51 24.89
CA ILE A 200 9.69 -9.91 24.90
C ILE A 200 9.64 -10.47 23.48
N ALA A 201 9.02 -9.73 22.54
CA ALA A 201 8.77 -10.24 21.21
C ALA A 201 10.02 -10.34 20.32
N TYR A 202 11.02 -9.48 20.53
CA TYR A 202 12.25 -9.39 19.74
C TYR A 202 13.49 -9.84 20.50
N GLN A 203 13.34 -10.62 21.57
CA GLN A 203 14.48 -11.22 22.27
C GLN A 203 15.19 -12.23 21.34
N GLU A 204 16.46 -11.98 21.01
CA GLU A 204 17.17 -12.65 19.90
C GLU A 204 17.17 -14.18 20.01
N GLU A 205 17.36 -14.75 21.21
CA GLU A 205 17.48 -16.20 21.38
C GLU A 205 16.14 -16.95 21.30
N THR A 206 15.02 -16.25 21.47
CA THR A 206 13.69 -16.86 21.64
C THR A 206 12.62 -16.26 20.72
N SER A 207 12.97 -15.25 19.92
CA SER A 207 12.02 -14.54 19.08
C SER A 207 11.65 -15.36 17.85
N ASN A 208 10.44 -15.89 17.89
CA ASN A 208 9.86 -16.52 16.72
C ASN A 208 9.65 -15.54 15.54
N ILE A 209 9.39 -14.26 15.83
CA ILE A 209 9.27 -13.22 14.79
C ILE A 209 10.59 -13.08 14.03
N ILE A 210 11.71 -12.96 14.75
CA ILE A 210 13.04 -12.88 14.14
C ILE A 210 13.32 -14.14 13.32
N ASN A 211 13.07 -15.33 13.89
CA ASN A 211 13.30 -16.60 13.22
C ASN A 211 12.48 -16.74 11.92
N ASP A 212 11.19 -16.38 11.95
CA ASP A 212 10.32 -16.43 10.77
C ASP A 212 10.78 -15.44 9.70
N LEU A 213 11.11 -14.21 10.08
CA LEU A 213 11.61 -13.21 9.14
C LEU A 213 12.93 -13.63 8.51
N CYS A 214 13.87 -14.18 9.29
CA CYS A 214 15.13 -14.73 8.77
C CYS A 214 14.86 -15.85 7.75
N LYS A 215 13.94 -16.78 8.03
CA LYS A 215 13.54 -17.84 7.08
C LYS A 215 12.92 -17.26 5.81
N ILE A 216 11.99 -16.31 5.95
CA ILE A 216 11.30 -15.68 4.81
C ILE A 216 12.30 -14.93 3.92
N PHE A 217 13.21 -14.16 4.52
CA PHE A 217 14.17 -13.32 3.81
C PHE A 217 15.42 -14.05 3.34
N GLN A 218 15.65 -15.29 3.76
CA GLN A 218 16.74 -16.12 3.24
C GLN A 218 16.67 -16.25 1.71
N ASN A 219 15.47 -16.47 1.17
CA ASN A 219 15.25 -16.68 -0.27
C ASN A 219 14.49 -15.56 -0.96
N ASN A 220 13.83 -14.66 -0.22
CA ASN A 220 12.99 -13.61 -0.77
C ASN A 220 13.51 -12.21 -0.42
N SER A 221 13.36 -11.29 -1.36
CA SER A 221 13.42 -9.85 -1.08
C SER A 221 12.10 -9.39 -0.47
N ALA A 222 12.15 -8.35 0.37
CA ALA A 222 10.97 -7.67 0.86
C ALA A 222 10.68 -6.46 -0.03
N LEU A 223 9.41 -6.12 -0.26
CA LEU A 223 9.00 -4.84 -0.82
C LEU A 223 8.21 -4.07 0.25
N PHE A 224 8.87 -3.12 0.90
CA PHE A 224 8.30 -2.28 1.95
C PHE A 224 7.44 -1.15 1.36
N LEU A 225 6.18 -1.10 1.75
CA LEU A 225 5.20 -0.13 1.26
C LEU A 225 4.51 0.55 2.45
N GLY A 226 4.53 1.89 2.49
CA GLY A 226 3.95 2.68 3.59
C GLY A 226 4.59 2.43 4.95
N CYS A 227 5.81 1.91 4.96
CA CYS A 227 6.64 1.74 6.14
C CYS A 227 7.52 2.99 6.33
N SER A 228 7.67 3.48 7.56
CA SER A 228 8.59 4.59 7.87
C SER A 228 10.05 4.20 7.63
N LEU A 229 10.37 2.91 7.87
CA LEU A 229 11.71 2.33 7.77
C LEU A 229 12.75 3.05 8.63
N GLU A 230 12.32 3.62 9.76
CA GLU A 230 13.21 4.40 10.62
C GLU A 230 13.98 3.52 11.60
N ASN A 231 13.30 3.05 12.64
CA ASN A 231 13.91 2.40 13.81
C ASN A 231 13.15 1.14 14.27
N ASP A 232 12.36 0.51 13.40
CA ASP A 232 11.65 -0.71 13.77
C ASP A 232 12.60 -1.89 14.03
N ARG A 233 12.33 -2.66 15.09
CA ARG A 233 13.18 -3.78 15.51
C ARG A 233 13.29 -4.90 14.46
N TYR A 234 12.28 -5.11 13.62
CA TYR A 234 12.36 -6.14 12.56
C TYR A 234 13.42 -5.82 11.50
N LEU A 235 13.84 -4.56 11.35
CA LEU A 235 14.83 -4.16 10.34
C LEU A 235 16.21 -4.80 10.60
N THR A 236 16.49 -5.21 11.83
CA THR A 236 17.75 -5.92 12.15
C THR A 236 17.86 -7.25 11.42
N THR A 237 16.72 -7.90 11.10
CA THR A 237 16.69 -9.16 10.32
C THR A 237 17.13 -8.99 8.87
N LEU A 238 17.13 -7.75 8.36
CA LEU A 238 17.54 -7.46 6.99
C LEU A 238 19.05 -7.31 6.86
N ALA A 239 19.72 -6.89 7.94
CA ALA A 239 21.16 -6.70 7.97
C ALA A 239 21.86 -8.07 7.85
N GLY A 240 22.57 -8.29 6.74
CA GLY A 240 23.26 -9.56 6.47
C GLY A 240 22.53 -10.51 5.51
N THR A 241 21.35 -10.14 5.01
CA THR A 241 20.73 -10.85 3.89
C THR A 241 21.57 -10.71 2.62
N GLN A 242 21.68 -11.78 1.84
CA GLN A 242 22.48 -11.75 0.59
C GLN A 242 21.79 -10.94 -0.52
N LYS A 243 20.46 -10.89 -0.51
CA LYS A 243 19.65 -10.22 -1.54
C LYS A 243 19.21 -8.85 -1.01
N PRO A 244 19.25 -7.78 -1.82
CA PRO A 244 18.70 -6.50 -1.39
C PRO A 244 17.17 -6.59 -1.22
N HIS A 245 16.66 -5.77 -0.31
CA HIS A 245 15.24 -5.49 -0.15
C HIS A 245 14.88 -4.18 -0.87
N PHE A 246 13.59 -3.91 -1.01
CA PHE A 246 13.08 -2.80 -1.82
C PHE A 246 12.08 -1.94 -1.06
N SER A 247 11.98 -0.67 -1.42
CA SER A 247 10.97 0.23 -0.90
C SER A 247 10.58 1.30 -1.92
N ILE A 248 9.36 1.84 -1.79
CA ILE A 248 8.88 2.97 -2.60
C ILE A 248 8.44 4.08 -1.64
N VAL A 249 9.23 5.15 -1.55
CA VAL A 249 9.10 6.16 -0.48
C VAL A 249 9.02 7.58 -1.01
N PRO A 250 8.23 8.46 -0.35
CA PRO A 250 8.21 9.87 -0.70
C PRO A 250 9.51 10.53 -0.27
N ALA A 251 10.00 11.50 -1.03
CA ALA A 251 11.05 12.42 -0.63
C ALA A 251 10.61 13.85 -0.95
N GLU A 252 10.47 14.68 0.09
CA GLU A 252 10.04 16.08 -0.08
C GLU A 252 11.10 16.89 -0.80
N LYS A 253 12.37 16.69 -0.44
CA LYS A 253 13.50 17.44 -0.99
C LYS A 253 14.50 16.49 -1.64
N LYS A 254 14.81 16.75 -2.92
CA LYS A 254 15.83 15.99 -3.65
C LYS A 254 17.19 15.97 -2.95
N ALA A 255 17.55 17.05 -2.25
CA ALA A 255 18.80 17.17 -1.52
C ALA A 255 18.96 16.15 -0.38
N GLU A 256 17.85 15.61 0.15
CA GLU A 256 17.88 14.61 1.23
C GLU A 256 18.07 13.18 0.70
N ILE A 257 17.81 12.95 -0.59
CA ILE A 257 17.84 11.62 -1.21
C ILE A 257 19.20 10.94 -1.06
N PRO A 258 20.35 11.57 -1.33
CA PRO A 258 21.64 10.89 -1.21
C PRO A 258 21.91 10.34 0.19
N ASN A 259 21.60 11.12 1.23
CA ASN A 259 21.80 10.69 2.62
C ASN A 259 20.80 9.59 3.02
N ARG A 260 19.54 9.71 2.58
CA ARG A 260 18.51 8.72 2.87
C ARG A 260 18.75 7.40 2.14
N ARG A 261 19.17 7.44 0.87
CA ARG A 261 19.62 6.30 0.08
C ARG A 261 20.77 5.59 0.77
N LYS A 262 21.83 6.33 1.12
CA LYS A 262 22.98 5.80 1.86
C LYS A 262 22.55 5.10 3.16
N ASN A 263 21.64 5.71 3.94
CA ASN A 263 21.13 5.10 5.17
C ASN A 263 20.40 3.78 4.91
N LEU A 264 19.51 3.73 3.92
CA LEU A 264 18.73 2.54 3.58
C LEU A 264 19.58 1.41 3.02
N GLU A 265 20.49 1.73 2.09
CA GLU A 265 21.33 0.74 1.43
C GLU A 265 22.40 0.21 2.38
N GLU A 266 23.18 1.07 3.03
CA GLU A 266 24.31 0.64 3.86
C GLU A 266 23.89 0.03 5.19
N LYS A 267 22.84 0.57 5.85
CA LYS A 267 22.45 0.12 7.19
C LYS A 267 21.35 -0.94 7.19
N LYS A 268 20.54 -0.99 6.13
CA LYS A 268 19.31 -1.82 6.11
C LYS A 268 19.24 -2.74 4.90
N ASN A 269 20.20 -2.70 3.97
CA ASN A 269 20.18 -3.45 2.72
C ASN A 269 18.88 -3.21 1.91
N ILE A 270 18.37 -1.98 1.92
CA ILE A 270 17.14 -1.59 1.22
C ILE A 270 17.48 -0.63 0.08
N LYS A 271 17.17 -1.01 -1.15
CA LYS A 271 17.13 -0.12 -2.32
C LYS A 271 15.78 0.58 -2.41
N ALA A 272 15.76 1.88 -2.69
CA ALA A 272 14.52 2.65 -2.69
C ALA A 272 14.25 3.40 -4.01
N ILE A 273 13.00 3.36 -4.45
CA ILE A 273 12.44 4.31 -5.42
C ILE A 273 11.94 5.53 -4.65
N PHE A 274 12.44 6.71 -5.01
CA PHE A 274 12.03 7.97 -4.41
C PHE A 274 11.05 8.71 -5.31
N TYR A 275 9.94 9.20 -4.76
CA TYR A 275 8.97 10.03 -5.50
C TYR A 275 8.74 11.37 -4.78
N PRO A 276 8.52 12.48 -5.51
CA PRO A 276 8.16 13.75 -4.87
C PRO A 276 6.76 13.67 -4.24
N PRO A 277 6.44 14.49 -3.24
CA PRO A 277 5.06 14.65 -2.80
C PRO A 277 4.17 15.17 -3.95
N SER A 278 2.88 14.83 -3.93
CA SER A 278 1.93 15.40 -4.87
C SER A 278 1.79 16.91 -4.63
N LYS A 279 1.64 17.68 -5.73
CA LYS A 279 1.28 19.10 -5.66
C LYS A 279 -0.24 19.32 -5.53
N ASP A 280 -1.01 18.28 -5.82
CA ASP A 280 -2.46 18.31 -5.65
C ASP A 280 -2.77 17.94 -4.20
N GLU A 281 -3.36 18.88 -3.47
CA GLU A 281 -3.75 18.72 -2.07
C GLU A 281 -4.84 17.64 -1.88
N ASN A 282 -5.61 17.35 -2.94
CA ASN A 282 -6.61 16.28 -2.93
C ASN A 282 -5.98 14.91 -3.25
N ALA A 283 -4.81 14.89 -3.87
CA ALA A 283 -4.07 13.66 -4.10
C ALA A 283 -3.34 13.29 -2.80
N GLY A 284 -3.75 12.17 -2.18
CA GLY A 284 -3.16 11.72 -0.92
C GLY A 284 -1.62 11.64 -0.97
N LYS A 285 -0.99 11.74 0.22
CA LYS A 285 0.49 11.77 0.38
C LYS A 285 1.24 10.62 -0.31
N HIS A 286 0.54 9.52 -0.60
CA HIS A 286 1.06 8.32 -1.24
C HIS A 286 0.70 8.19 -2.73
N TYR A 287 0.29 9.27 -3.41
CA TYR A 287 -0.07 9.23 -4.83
C TYR A 287 1.06 8.68 -5.73
N GLY A 288 2.31 9.10 -5.50
CA GLY A 288 3.45 8.58 -6.27
C GLY A 288 3.66 7.09 -6.07
N LEU A 289 3.36 6.55 -4.89
CA LEU A 289 3.35 5.11 -4.64
C LEU A 289 2.28 4.41 -5.51
N SER A 290 1.05 4.95 -5.58
CA SER A 290 -0.01 4.40 -6.45
C SER A 290 0.41 4.36 -7.92
N VAL A 291 1.13 5.38 -8.41
CA VAL A 291 1.64 5.42 -9.80
C VAL A 291 2.63 4.29 -10.05
N VAL A 292 3.57 4.06 -9.15
CA VAL A 292 4.57 2.98 -9.29
C VAL A 292 3.91 1.60 -9.20
N LEU A 293 3.01 1.39 -8.24
CA LEU A 293 2.30 0.12 -8.08
C LEU A 293 1.38 -0.17 -9.28
N GLY A 294 0.65 0.82 -9.78
CA GLY A 294 -0.16 0.68 -10.99
C GLY A 294 0.68 0.27 -12.20
N ARG A 295 1.88 0.86 -12.35
CA ARG A 295 2.81 0.46 -13.40
C ARG A 295 3.35 -0.97 -13.20
N LEU A 296 3.72 -1.36 -11.98
CA LEU A 296 4.13 -2.74 -11.67
C LEU A 296 3.03 -3.76 -11.98
N TYR A 297 1.77 -3.44 -11.65
CA TYR A 297 0.64 -4.29 -12.00
C TYR A 297 0.47 -4.39 -13.52
N TYR A 298 0.48 -3.28 -14.25
CA TYR A 298 0.38 -3.26 -15.71
C TYR A 298 1.46 -4.08 -16.40
N ASP A 299 2.70 -3.96 -15.93
CA ASP A 299 3.85 -4.70 -16.45
C ASP A 299 3.89 -6.17 -16.00
N SER A 300 2.97 -6.59 -15.12
CA SER A 300 2.90 -7.97 -14.62
C SER A 300 2.24 -8.92 -15.63
N PRO A 301 2.69 -10.19 -15.72
CA PRO A 301 2.01 -11.20 -16.53
C PRO A 301 0.55 -11.43 -16.12
N LEU A 302 0.21 -11.15 -14.86
CA LEU A 302 -1.13 -11.25 -14.32
C LEU A 302 -2.09 -10.28 -15.03
N TYR A 303 -1.66 -9.06 -15.36
CA TYR A 303 -2.51 -8.11 -16.09
C TYR A 303 -2.92 -8.65 -17.47
N CYS A 304 -1.98 -9.25 -18.21
CA CYS A 304 -2.26 -9.89 -19.50
C CYS A 304 -3.26 -11.06 -19.37
N ALA A 305 -3.20 -11.82 -18.28
CA ALA A 305 -4.14 -12.91 -18.00
C ALA A 305 -5.54 -12.39 -17.56
N HIS A 306 -5.59 -11.32 -16.77
CA HIS A 306 -6.85 -10.66 -16.38
C HIS A 306 -7.50 -9.94 -17.57
N GLY A 307 -6.74 -9.41 -18.53
CA GLY A 307 -7.28 -8.81 -19.75
C GLY A 307 -8.04 -9.79 -20.68
N ASN A 308 -7.84 -11.10 -20.50
CA ASN A 308 -8.60 -12.16 -21.18
C ASN A 308 -9.80 -12.69 -20.37
N ARG A 309 -9.84 -12.46 -19.05
CA ARG A 309 -11.04 -12.69 -18.25
C ARG A 309 -11.91 -11.45 -18.38
N LYS A 310 -13.04 -11.58 -19.10
CA LYS A 310 -14.08 -10.55 -19.28
C LYS A 310 -13.99 -9.46 -18.21
N ALA A 311 -13.37 -8.32 -18.55
CA ALA A 311 -13.72 -7.06 -17.93
C ALA A 311 -15.17 -6.81 -18.35
N THR A 312 -16.11 -7.39 -17.60
CA THR A 312 -17.47 -6.91 -17.59
C THR A 312 -17.37 -5.51 -17.03
N VAL A 313 -17.27 -4.54 -17.93
CA VAL A 313 -17.60 -3.15 -17.65
C VAL A 313 -18.96 -3.20 -17.00
N ASP A 314 -19.04 -2.92 -15.71
CA ASP A 314 -20.33 -2.77 -15.03
C ASP A 314 -20.93 -1.46 -15.57
N PRO A 315 -21.96 -1.52 -16.43
CA PRO A 315 -22.55 -0.33 -17.04
C PRO A 315 -23.18 0.60 -16.00
N CYS A 316 -23.42 0.09 -14.79
CA CYS A 316 -24.02 0.83 -13.68
C CYS A 316 -23.00 1.66 -12.88
N ASN A 317 -21.69 1.50 -13.14
CA ASN A 317 -20.63 2.18 -12.38
C ASN A 317 -19.69 2.98 -13.31
N VAL A 318 -20.27 4.00 -13.93
CA VAL A 318 -19.64 4.90 -14.91
C VAL A 318 -18.41 5.60 -14.34
N GLU A 319 -18.42 5.94 -13.06
CA GLU A 319 -17.32 6.62 -12.37
C GLU A 319 -16.07 5.72 -12.27
N ASN A 320 -16.25 4.44 -11.94
CA ASN A 320 -15.15 3.47 -11.93
C ASN A 320 -14.59 3.19 -13.31
N THR A 321 -15.44 3.15 -14.33
CA THR A 321 -15.01 2.97 -15.72
C THR A 321 -14.21 4.17 -16.21
N PHE A 322 -14.64 5.40 -15.87
CA PHE A 322 -13.92 6.63 -16.18
C PHE A 322 -12.59 6.73 -15.43
N ASN A 323 -12.55 6.36 -14.16
CA ASN A 323 -11.35 6.32 -13.33
C ASN A 323 -10.34 5.27 -13.82
N LEU A 324 -10.82 4.10 -14.24
CA LEU A 324 -10.00 3.06 -14.86
C LEU A 324 -9.44 3.52 -16.21
N LEU A 325 -10.26 4.19 -17.04
CA LEU A 325 -9.83 4.80 -18.29
C LEU A 325 -8.80 5.90 -18.04
N LYS A 326 -9.05 6.84 -17.13
CA LYS A 326 -8.13 7.93 -16.80
C LYS A 326 -6.79 7.42 -16.28
N HIS A 327 -6.78 6.42 -15.39
CA HIS A 327 -5.54 5.80 -14.92
C HIS A 327 -4.81 5.02 -16.01
N THR A 328 -5.54 4.23 -16.81
CA THR A 328 -4.97 3.57 -18.00
C THR A 328 -4.37 4.65 -18.90
N MET A 329 -5.02 5.79 -19.08
CA MET A 329 -4.50 6.87 -19.90
C MET A 329 -3.30 7.59 -19.25
N ASP A 330 -3.30 7.83 -17.94
CA ASP A 330 -2.15 8.40 -17.21
C ASP A 330 -0.91 7.48 -17.27
N ILE A 331 -1.13 6.15 -17.27
CA ILE A 331 -0.07 5.14 -17.47
C ILE A 331 0.40 5.08 -18.93
N PHE A 332 -0.49 5.35 -19.91
CA PHE A 332 -0.21 5.18 -21.34
C PHE A 332 0.31 6.45 -22.04
N TYR A 333 -0.03 7.66 -21.57
CA TYR A 333 0.23 8.92 -22.27
C TYR A 333 1.41 9.75 -21.74
N GLY A 334 2.54 9.11 -21.43
CA GLY A 334 3.84 9.74 -21.14
C GLY A 334 4.46 10.58 -22.28
N ILE A 335 3.68 11.01 -23.29
CA ILE A 335 4.13 11.81 -24.44
C ILE A 335 3.45 13.19 -24.43
N PRO A 336 4.19 14.29 -24.19
CA PRO A 336 3.64 15.66 -24.04
C PRO A 336 2.75 16.15 -25.18
N SER A 337 2.96 15.70 -26.42
CA SER A 337 2.17 16.10 -27.59
C SER A 337 0.73 15.59 -27.57
N ARG A 338 0.43 14.56 -26.77
CA ARG A 338 -0.89 13.91 -26.72
C ARG A 338 -1.78 14.43 -25.58
N ARG A 339 -1.20 15.10 -24.57
CA ARG A 339 -1.89 15.70 -23.42
C ARG A 339 -2.81 16.86 -23.81
N LYS A 340 -2.38 17.74 -24.72
CA LYS A 340 -3.21 18.85 -25.25
C LYS A 340 -4.46 18.38 -26.00
N CYS A 341 -4.38 17.22 -26.65
CA CYS A 341 -5.53 16.66 -27.37
C CYS A 341 -6.55 16.07 -26.40
N PHE A 342 -6.08 15.47 -25.30
CA PHE A 342 -6.91 14.97 -24.20
C PHE A 342 -7.60 16.11 -23.43
N GLU A 343 -6.86 17.16 -23.04
CA GLU A 343 -7.42 18.33 -22.35
C GLU A 343 -8.52 19.00 -23.19
N LYS A 344 -8.32 19.15 -24.51
CA LYS A 344 -9.38 19.59 -25.43
C LYS A 344 -10.57 18.64 -25.53
N GLY A 345 -10.34 17.33 -25.54
CA GLY A 345 -11.41 16.33 -25.60
C GLY A 345 -12.25 16.29 -24.32
N ALA A 346 -11.61 16.47 -23.17
CA ALA A 346 -12.26 16.57 -21.87
C ALA A 346 -13.03 17.90 -21.70
N GLU A 347 -12.52 19.02 -22.24
CA GLU A 347 -13.23 20.31 -22.27
C GLU A 347 -14.47 20.29 -23.18
N MET A 348 -14.46 19.52 -24.27
CA MET A 348 -15.60 19.37 -25.18
C MET A 348 -16.74 18.51 -24.60
N LEU A 349 -16.48 17.76 -23.53
CA LEU A 349 -17.48 16.93 -22.86
C LEU A 349 -17.92 17.61 -21.56
N CYS A 350 -19.10 18.23 -21.62
CA CYS A 350 -19.74 18.82 -20.43
C CYS A 350 -19.90 17.73 -19.34
N PRO A 351 -19.71 18.04 -18.04
CA PRO A 351 -19.76 17.04 -16.96
C PRO A 351 -21.03 16.16 -16.96
N GLU A 352 -22.16 16.70 -17.42
CA GLU A 352 -23.43 15.97 -17.54
C GLU A 352 -23.44 14.93 -18.67
N SER A 353 -22.65 15.12 -19.73
CA SER A 353 -22.57 14.20 -20.87
C SER A 353 -21.69 12.98 -20.59
N CYS A 354 -20.72 13.07 -19.66
CA CYS A 354 -19.85 11.96 -19.25
C CYS A 354 -20.48 11.00 -18.24
N GLN A 355 -21.68 11.29 -17.74
CA GLN A 355 -22.39 10.45 -16.78
C GLN A 355 -23.15 9.28 -17.43
N ASN A 356 -23.11 9.17 -18.76
CA ASN A 356 -23.76 8.10 -19.49
C ASN A 356 -22.83 7.44 -20.52
N ILE A 357 -23.19 6.23 -20.93
CA ILE A 357 -22.46 5.39 -21.89
C ILE A 357 -22.23 6.13 -23.22
N GLU A 358 -23.16 6.99 -23.62
CA GLU A 358 -23.08 7.75 -24.87
C GLU A 358 -21.93 8.78 -24.86
N GLY A 359 -21.68 9.43 -23.73
CA GLY A 359 -20.52 10.32 -23.56
C GLY A 359 -19.19 9.58 -23.56
N ALA A 360 -19.13 8.42 -22.92
CA ALA A 360 -17.94 7.57 -22.92
C ALA A 360 -17.60 7.07 -24.34
N ILE A 361 -18.61 6.71 -25.14
CA ILE A 361 -18.44 6.32 -26.55
C ILE A 361 -17.93 7.50 -27.39
N LYS A 362 -18.54 8.69 -27.26
CA LYS A 362 -18.08 9.90 -27.98
C LYS A 362 -16.63 10.27 -27.63
N PHE A 363 -16.23 10.08 -26.38
CA PHE A 363 -14.85 10.28 -25.96
C PHE A 363 -13.88 9.29 -26.61
N LEU A 364 -14.24 7.99 -26.65
CA LEU A 364 -13.44 6.96 -27.30
C LEU A 364 -13.35 7.17 -28.83
N GLU A 365 -14.42 7.66 -29.46
CA GLU A 365 -14.43 8.04 -30.87
C GLU A 365 -13.51 9.21 -31.16
N TYR A 366 -13.58 10.27 -30.35
CA TYR A 366 -12.66 11.40 -30.45
C TYR A 366 -11.20 10.95 -30.31
N LEU A 367 -10.88 10.14 -29.30
CA LEU A 367 -9.53 9.59 -29.10
C LEU A 367 -9.06 8.73 -30.28
N TYR A 368 -9.95 7.93 -30.87
CA TYR A 368 -9.67 7.11 -32.04
C TYR A 368 -9.31 7.95 -33.29
N GLU A 369 -10.02 9.06 -33.50
CA GLU A 369 -9.77 9.96 -34.63
C GLU A 369 -8.43 10.70 -34.52
N ILE A 370 -8.07 11.16 -33.31
CA ILE A 370 -6.87 11.99 -33.10
C ILE A 370 -5.57 11.20 -32.92
N ASP A 371 -5.63 9.94 -32.46
CA ASP A 371 -4.43 9.12 -32.28
C ASP A 371 -3.92 8.61 -33.63
N LYS A 372 -2.63 8.75 -33.93
CA LYS A 372 -2.02 8.28 -35.19
C LYS A 372 -1.35 6.91 -35.06
N ASP A 373 -1.31 6.33 -33.86
CA ASP A 373 -0.74 5.01 -33.61
C ASP A 373 -1.74 3.88 -33.92
N GLU A 374 -1.36 2.99 -34.83
CA GLU A 374 -2.25 1.94 -35.37
C GLU A 374 -2.58 0.85 -34.33
N SER A 375 -1.64 0.55 -33.43
CA SER A 375 -1.83 -0.40 -32.33
C SER A 375 -2.85 0.13 -31.31
N THR A 376 -2.75 1.41 -30.99
CA THR A 376 -3.67 2.10 -30.07
C THR A 376 -5.05 2.27 -30.70
N ARG A 377 -5.14 2.64 -31.98
CA ARG A 377 -6.41 2.64 -32.73
C ARG A 377 -7.10 1.28 -32.73
N LYS A 378 -6.39 0.17 -32.95
CA LYS A 378 -6.98 -1.18 -32.87
C LYS A 378 -7.55 -1.50 -31.49
N ARG A 379 -6.89 -1.05 -30.41
CA ARG A 379 -7.35 -1.23 -29.03
C ARG A 379 -8.56 -0.35 -28.71
N LEU A 380 -8.51 0.93 -29.09
CA LEU A 380 -9.63 1.88 -28.95
C LEU A 380 -10.86 1.43 -29.74
N SER A 381 -10.68 0.92 -30.96
CA SER A 381 -11.74 0.28 -31.77
C SER A 381 -12.38 -0.91 -31.06
N LYS A 382 -11.57 -1.79 -30.46
CA LYS A 382 -12.06 -2.95 -29.71
C LYS A 382 -12.80 -2.55 -28.43
N PHE A 383 -12.37 -1.48 -27.76
CA PHE A 383 -13.09 -0.89 -26.62
C PHE A 383 -14.40 -0.23 -27.04
N ARG A 384 -14.40 0.55 -28.13
CA ARG A 384 -15.59 1.18 -28.72
C ARG A 384 -16.66 0.15 -29.10
N LEU A 385 -16.27 -0.92 -29.79
CA LEU A 385 -17.18 -2.01 -30.17
C LEU A 385 -17.79 -2.74 -28.98
N ARG A 386 -17.10 -2.76 -27.83
CA ARG A 386 -17.60 -3.33 -26.58
C ARG A 386 -18.47 -2.35 -25.78
N ALA A 387 -18.26 -1.05 -25.93
CA ALA A 387 -19.11 -0.03 -25.31
C ALA A 387 -20.43 0.16 -26.07
N LEU A 388 -20.44 -0.11 -27.37
CA LEU A 388 -21.63 -0.09 -28.25
C LEU A 388 -22.49 -1.36 -28.17
N GLY A 389 -22.08 -2.37 -27.38
CA GLY A 389 -22.72 -3.69 -27.28
C GLY A 389 -23.05 -4.08 -25.86
#